data_AF-A0A917F6A5-F1
#
_entry.id   AF-A0A917F6A5-F1
#
_cell.length_a   1.000
_cell.length_b   1.000
_cell.length_c   1.000
_cell.angle_alpha   90.00
_cell.angle_beta   90.00
_cell.angle_gamma   90.00
#
_symmetry.space_group_name_H-M   'P 1'
#
loop_
_entity.id
_entity.type
_entity.pdbx_description
1 polymer ?
#
loop_
_entity_poly.entity_id
_entity_poly.type
_entity_poly.pdbx_seq_one_letter_code
_entity_poly.pdbx_strand_id
1 'polypeptide(L)'
;MTAKLMRLISDLPASSRRVELCYNHAKTLCWLQLTNTEFIVDRRGPGFVAALIGAYATPAGWKTMDPETANLNRDVTLTFGDTICERVGLFQRAVARSWAGFSHATAHRYAKGLTFGRDLSSPSFVMQALRTGFEAIGLYVPAYKGTRNVGFSVDDAIAYLQARARNVPVPITDAALHEFVRVGPDPAGSVTEDHVIRSNPGDTRDIPAIRSNRMLNDDGKLAYVTEREGIKLERLIGYGFLGDTRPPNAIREAGGFNPDRVLGASIAAKSAKDREEAMTHHRLIEGQFAGGYVSLTKSVGLAKGYGIELNGLAGMTGPAGVAGRRSGWVYACFVEGGFNIAKTDQNRLSPASFNEQVLSMPGKLDWDDVVACRRVSRHGTFKGDLFIKRSFYLQDPDACIKVFELLSGRSQGAMPVKAPQPKQPPMTPSIFLKKMFQK
;
A
#
# COMPACT_ATOMS: atom_id res chain seq x y z
N MET A 1 35.13 -17.22 -11.15
CA MET A 1 34.81 -16.68 -9.81
C MET A 1 33.91 -15.44 -9.86
N THR A 2 34.10 -14.55 -10.83
CA THR A 2 33.42 -13.26 -11.01
C THR A 2 31.91 -13.34 -11.21
N ALA A 3 31.39 -14.29 -12.00
CA ALA A 3 29.93 -14.41 -12.24
C ALA A 3 29.13 -14.88 -11.02
N LYS A 4 29.70 -15.78 -10.20
CA LYS A 4 29.07 -16.27 -8.96
C LYS A 4 29.06 -15.21 -7.87
N LEU A 5 30.11 -14.38 -7.80
CA LEU A 5 30.19 -13.23 -6.90
C LEU A 5 29.21 -12.12 -7.32
N MET A 6 29.11 -11.82 -8.62
CA MET A 6 28.16 -10.83 -9.16
C MET A 6 26.70 -11.22 -8.91
N ARG A 7 26.35 -12.51 -9.05
CA ARG A 7 25.01 -13.03 -8.73
C ARG A 7 24.72 -12.98 -7.23
N LEU A 8 25.74 -13.24 -6.39
CA LEU A 8 25.60 -13.10 -4.94
C LEU A 8 25.33 -11.66 -4.51
N ILE A 9 25.93 -10.68 -5.22
CA ILE A 9 25.76 -9.24 -4.98
C ILE A 9 24.35 -8.75 -5.39
N SER A 10 23.78 -9.28 -6.47
CA SER A 10 22.42 -8.93 -6.90
C SER A 10 21.32 -9.52 -6.00
N ASP A 11 21.61 -10.65 -5.34
CA ASP A 11 20.68 -11.32 -4.42
C ASP A 11 20.82 -10.82 -2.97
N LEU A 12 21.72 -9.86 -2.72
CA LEU A 12 21.82 -9.21 -1.42
C LEU A 12 20.54 -8.39 -1.19
N PRO A 13 19.83 -8.59 -0.07
CA PRO A 13 18.81 -7.64 0.32
C PRO A 13 19.47 -6.27 0.40
N ALA A 14 18.90 -5.29 -0.30
CA ALA A 14 19.32 -3.90 -0.22
C ALA A 14 19.49 -3.50 1.27
N SER A 15 20.40 -2.58 1.57
CA SER A 15 20.60 -2.05 2.94
C SER A 15 19.27 -1.70 3.63
N SER A 16 18.29 -1.33 2.82
CA SER A 16 16.93 -0.94 3.18
C SER A 16 16.12 -2.05 3.83
N ARG A 17 16.39 -3.31 3.46
CA ARG A 17 15.65 -4.51 3.87
C ARG A 17 16.36 -5.32 4.96
N ARG A 18 17.35 -4.73 5.64
CA ARG A 18 18.07 -5.42 6.73
C ARG A 18 17.23 -5.55 8.00
N VAL A 19 16.36 -4.58 8.29
CA VAL A 19 15.49 -4.64 9.47
C VAL A 19 14.07 -4.31 9.07
N GLU A 20 13.18 -5.26 9.34
CA GLU A 20 11.78 -5.24 8.94
C GLU A 20 10.90 -5.50 10.16
N LEU A 21 9.94 -4.62 10.44
CA LEU A 21 8.84 -4.88 11.36
C LEU A 21 7.68 -5.45 10.54
N CYS A 22 7.36 -6.71 10.78
CA CYS A 22 6.30 -7.43 10.10
C CYS A 22 5.11 -7.65 11.03
N TYR A 23 3.89 -7.63 10.50
CA TYR A 23 2.67 -7.93 11.25
C TYR A 23 1.53 -8.40 10.35
N ASN A 24 0.55 -9.07 10.95
CA ASN A 24 -0.67 -9.50 10.25
C ASN A 24 -1.73 -8.40 10.19
N HIS A 25 -2.67 -8.51 9.26
CA HIS A 25 -3.71 -7.52 9.01
C HIS A 25 -4.59 -7.28 10.25
N ALA A 26 -4.88 -8.34 10.99
CA ALA A 26 -5.64 -8.28 12.24
C ALA A 26 -4.90 -7.57 13.39
N LYS A 27 -3.60 -7.27 13.22
CA LYS A 27 -2.74 -6.64 14.23
C LYS A 27 -2.70 -7.41 15.55
N THR A 28 -2.80 -8.72 15.49
CA THR A 28 -2.69 -9.63 16.65
C THR A 28 -1.28 -10.21 16.77
N LEU A 29 -0.53 -10.23 15.67
CA LEU A 29 0.79 -10.82 15.59
C LEU A 29 1.78 -9.86 14.93
N CYS A 30 2.96 -9.70 15.53
CA CYS A 30 4.09 -9.00 14.91
C CYS A 30 5.44 -9.62 15.27
N TRP A 31 6.45 -9.38 14.43
CA TRP A 31 7.83 -9.81 14.62
C TRP A 31 8.79 -8.85 13.94
N LEU A 32 10.06 -8.89 14.33
CA LEU A 32 11.14 -8.31 13.53
C LEU A 32 11.78 -9.39 12.67
N GLN A 33 11.97 -9.10 11.38
CA GLN A 33 12.86 -9.87 10.52
C GLN A 33 14.18 -9.11 10.40
N LEU A 34 15.27 -9.78 10.82
CA LEU A 34 16.62 -9.27 10.73
C LEU A 34 17.36 -10.05 9.65
N THR A 35 17.65 -9.41 8.52
CA THR A 35 18.35 -10.05 7.40
C THR A 35 19.77 -9.48 7.30
N ASN A 36 20.76 -10.35 7.47
CA ASN A 36 22.18 -9.99 7.31
C ASN A 36 23.03 -11.25 7.11
N THR A 37 24.34 -11.10 7.02
CA THR A 37 25.30 -12.20 7.12
C THR A 37 25.20 -12.91 8.47
N GLU A 38 25.71 -14.13 8.54
CA GLU A 38 25.84 -14.95 9.75
C GLU A 38 26.49 -14.24 10.95
N PHE A 39 27.18 -13.12 10.73
CA PHE A 39 27.72 -12.26 11.78
C PHE A 39 26.69 -11.84 12.84
N ILE A 40 25.41 -11.64 12.48
CA ILE A 40 24.40 -11.20 13.45
C ILE A 40 24.03 -12.28 14.48
N VAL A 41 24.35 -13.55 14.19
CA VAL A 41 24.15 -14.70 15.08
C VAL A 41 25.48 -15.28 15.58
N ASP A 42 26.52 -14.45 15.62
CA ASP A 42 27.87 -14.80 16.09
C ASP A 42 28.53 -15.98 15.35
N ARG A 43 28.08 -16.27 14.13
CA ARG A 43 28.70 -17.26 13.24
C ARG A 43 29.66 -16.55 12.29
N ARG A 44 30.81 -17.18 12.05
CA ARG A 44 31.84 -16.69 11.13
C ARG A 44 31.71 -17.43 9.80
N GLY A 45 30.67 -17.11 9.04
CA GLY A 45 30.47 -17.67 7.70
C GLY A 45 30.00 -16.60 6.70
N PRO A 46 30.18 -16.87 5.40
CA PRO A 46 29.74 -15.97 4.33
C PRO A 46 28.23 -16.09 4.05
N GLY A 47 27.51 -16.94 4.79
CA GLY A 47 26.08 -17.16 4.61
C GLY A 47 25.24 -15.96 5.01
N PHE A 48 24.08 -15.81 4.36
CA PHE A 48 23.02 -14.92 4.79
C PHE A 48 22.02 -15.66 5.66
N VAL A 49 21.53 -14.97 6.69
CA VAL A 49 20.52 -15.47 7.61
C VAL A 49 19.41 -14.45 7.77
N ALA A 50 18.20 -14.95 7.96
CA ALA A 50 17.06 -14.18 8.42
C ALA A 50 16.71 -14.65 9.83
N ALA A 51 16.90 -13.78 10.82
CA ALA A 51 16.48 -14.06 12.20
C ALA A 51 15.08 -13.46 12.42
N LEU A 52 14.12 -14.31 12.81
CA LEU A 52 12.75 -13.91 13.12
C LEU A 52 12.60 -13.72 14.63
N ILE A 53 12.46 -12.46 15.05
CA ILE A 53 12.43 -12.04 16.45
C ILE A 53 10.99 -11.71 16.84
N GLY A 54 10.37 -12.62 17.56
CA GLY A 54 9.00 -12.51 18.04
C GLY A 54 8.53 -13.84 18.60
N ALA A 55 7.40 -13.82 19.29
CA ALA A 55 6.77 -15.02 19.81
C ALA A 55 5.25 -14.92 19.69
N TYR A 56 4.61 -16.08 19.61
CA TYR A 56 3.16 -16.23 19.56
C TYR A 56 2.69 -17.28 20.57
N ALA A 57 1.45 -17.10 21.03
CA ALA A 57 0.84 -18.02 21.98
C ALA A 57 0.30 -19.26 21.26
N THR A 58 0.48 -20.41 21.89
CA THR A 58 -0.06 -21.72 21.49
C THR A 58 -0.67 -22.37 22.73
N PRO A 59 -1.48 -23.44 22.57
CA PRO A 59 -1.98 -24.20 23.72
C PRO A 59 -0.86 -24.75 24.63
N ALA A 60 0.32 -25.03 24.08
CA ALA A 60 1.49 -25.51 24.81
C ALA A 60 2.36 -24.38 25.40
N GLY A 61 1.94 -23.11 25.27
CA GLY A 61 2.68 -21.95 25.75
C GLY A 61 3.22 -21.07 24.63
N TRP A 62 4.36 -20.43 24.87
CA TRP A 62 4.96 -19.45 23.96
C TRP A 62 5.95 -20.11 23.01
N LYS A 63 5.74 -19.93 21.70
CA LYS A 63 6.65 -20.40 20.65
C LYS A 63 7.29 -19.22 19.93
N THR A 64 8.56 -19.36 19.56
CA THR A 64 9.26 -18.37 18.72
C THR A 64 8.61 -18.29 17.34
N MET A 65 8.65 -17.12 16.72
CA MET A 65 8.26 -16.97 15.32
C MET A 65 9.12 -17.88 14.42
N ASP A 66 8.46 -18.73 13.64
CA ASP A 66 9.09 -19.63 12.66
C ASP A 66 8.75 -19.18 11.23
N PRO A 67 9.53 -19.61 10.22
CA PRO A 67 9.33 -19.16 8.83
C PRO A 67 7.94 -19.47 8.27
N GLU A 68 7.36 -20.62 8.61
CA GLU A 68 6.04 -21.04 8.14
C GLU A 68 4.96 -20.09 8.69
N THR A 69 4.97 -19.86 10.01
CA THR A 69 4.03 -18.95 10.68
C THR A 69 4.20 -17.51 10.17
N ALA A 70 5.45 -17.06 10.01
CA ALA A 70 5.75 -15.73 9.51
C ALA A 70 5.21 -15.54 8.09
N ASN A 71 5.42 -16.51 7.19
CA ASN A 71 4.95 -16.41 5.80
C ASN A 71 3.42 -16.39 5.71
N LEU A 72 2.73 -17.19 6.53
CA LEU A 72 1.27 -17.24 6.55
C LEU A 72 0.62 -15.95 7.10
N ASN A 73 1.33 -15.22 7.95
CA ASN A 73 0.80 -14.06 8.67
C ASN A 73 1.42 -12.73 8.22
N ARG A 74 2.25 -12.73 7.16
CA ARG A 74 2.89 -11.50 6.68
C ARG A 74 1.92 -10.78 5.77
N ASP A 75 1.31 -9.72 6.32
CA ASP A 75 0.45 -8.81 5.56
C ASP A 75 1.07 -7.41 5.44
N VAL A 76 1.86 -6.96 6.42
CA VAL A 76 2.50 -5.65 6.37
C VAL A 76 3.93 -5.72 6.86
N THR A 77 4.83 -5.12 6.09
CA THR A 77 6.25 -5.02 6.40
C THR A 77 6.71 -3.56 6.33
N LEU A 78 7.24 -3.07 7.45
CA LEU A 78 7.86 -1.75 7.59
C LEU A 78 9.38 -1.89 7.66
N THR A 79 10.07 -1.29 6.70
CA THR A 79 11.53 -1.28 6.60
C THR A 79 12.13 -0.02 7.22
N PHE A 80 13.28 -0.17 7.89
CA PHE A 80 14.01 0.96 8.47
C PHE A 80 15.54 0.76 8.52
N GLY A 81 16.07 -0.20 7.74
CA GLY A 81 17.49 -0.58 7.77
C GLY A 81 18.46 0.43 7.13
N ASP A 82 18.02 1.15 6.10
CA ASP A 82 18.87 2.06 5.31
C ASP A 82 19.56 3.13 6.14
N THR A 83 18.89 3.63 7.15
CA THR A 83 19.36 4.81 7.89
C THR A 83 19.98 4.47 9.23
N ILE A 84 19.96 3.20 9.63
CA ILE A 84 20.85 2.69 10.67
C ILE A 84 22.21 2.30 10.03
N CYS A 85 22.30 2.24 8.69
CA CYS A 85 23.45 1.98 7.81
C CYS A 85 24.70 1.40 8.50
N GLU A 86 25.54 2.23 9.12
CA GLU A 86 26.82 1.82 9.73
C GLU A 86 26.66 1.01 11.02
N ARG A 87 25.54 1.20 11.72
CA ARG A 87 25.23 0.59 13.02
C ARG A 87 24.16 -0.50 12.94
N VAL A 88 23.65 -0.81 11.75
CA VAL A 88 22.58 -1.82 11.59
C VAL A 88 23.03 -3.19 12.08
N GLY A 89 24.30 -3.54 11.87
CA GLY A 89 24.89 -4.77 12.40
C GLY A 89 24.92 -4.80 13.94
N LEU A 90 25.19 -3.65 14.59
CA LEU A 90 25.16 -3.54 16.06
C LEU A 90 23.73 -3.70 16.59
N PHE A 91 22.76 -3.04 15.95
CA PHE A 91 21.34 -3.20 16.25
C PHE A 91 20.93 -4.67 16.17
N GLN A 92 21.16 -5.30 15.01
CA GLN A 92 20.71 -6.67 14.75
C GLN A 92 21.40 -7.68 15.67
N ARG A 93 22.71 -7.54 15.90
CA ARG A 93 23.45 -8.45 16.78
C ARG A 93 23.01 -8.34 18.23
N ALA A 94 22.77 -7.12 18.72
CA ALA A 94 22.26 -6.94 20.08
C ALA A 94 20.89 -7.61 20.26
N VAL A 95 19.99 -7.44 19.28
CA VAL A 95 18.69 -8.10 19.30
C VAL A 95 18.83 -9.63 19.24
N ALA A 96 19.55 -10.17 18.26
CA ALA A 96 19.73 -11.60 18.08
C ALA A 96 20.36 -12.26 19.31
N ARG A 97 21.42 -11.67 19.88
CA ARG A 97 22.04 -12.14 21.14
C ARG A 97 21.07 -12.09 22.31
N SER A 98 20.34 -10.99 22.45
CA SER A 98 19.35 -10.86 23.52
C SER A 98 18.24 -11.88 23.41
N TRP A 99 18.04 -12.48 22.23
CA TRP A 99 17.02 -13.49 21.92
C TRP A 99 17.54 -14.94 22.00
N ALA A 100 18.86 -15.16 22.06
CA ALA A 100 19.52 -16.46 21.81
C ALA A 100 19.23 -17.58 22.84
N GLY A 101 18.42 -17.34 23.87
CA GLY A 101 18.00 -18.34 24.84
C GLY A 101 16.50 -18.36 25.08
N PHE A 102 15.69 -17.86 24.14
CA PHE A 102 14.25 -17.83 24.29
C PHE A 102 13.69 -19.24 24.45
N SER A 103 12.85 -19.42 25.44
CA SER A 103 12.04 -20.62 25.64
C SER A 103 10.71 -20.25 26.29
N HIS A 104 9.73 -21.14 26.25
CA HIS A 104 8.46 -20.92 26.93
C HIS A 104 8.65 -20.52 28.42
N ALA A 105 9.51 -21.25 29.15
CA ALA A 105 9.80 -21.00 30.57
C ALA A 105 10.44 -19.62 30.83
N THR A 106 11.17 -19.09 29.85
CA THR A 106 11.89 -17.82 29.98
C THR A 106 11.21 -16.66 29.26
N ALA A 107 10.10 -16.90 28.56
CA ALA A 107 9.41 -15.92 27.71
C ALA A 107 9.20 -14.57 28.41
N HIS A 108 8.78 -14.60 29.68
CA HIS A 108 8.59 -13.40 30.48
C HIS A 108 9.79 -12.44 30.46
N ARG A 109 11.03 -12.94 30.40
CA ARG A 109 12.29 -12.14 30.35
C ARG A 109 12.46 -11.34 29.06
N TYR A 110 11.85 -11.79 27.99
CA TYR A 110 11.97 -11.22 26.65
C TYR A 110 10.82 -10.27 26.31
N ALA A 111 9.77 -10.25 27.13
CA ALA A 111 8.62 -9.38 26.94
C ALA A 111 8.83 -8.01 27.61
N LYS A 112 8.27 -6.97 26.99
CA LYS A 112 8.30 -5.62 27.56
C LYS A 112 7.37 -5.55 28.79
N GLY A 113 7.93 -5.11 29.93
CA GLY A 113 7.17 -4.91 31.16
C GLY A 113 6.18 -3.74 31.11
N LEU A 114 5.14 -3.85 31.95
CA LEU A 114 4.19 -2.79 32.26
C LEU A 114 4.67 -2.02 33.50
N THR A 115 3.93 -0.98 33.92
CA THR A 115 4.18 -0.34 35.22
C THR A 115 3.98 -1.31 36.37
N PHE A 116 2.96 -2.17 36.27
CA PHE A 116 2.74 -3.27 37.19
C PHE A 116 2.62 -4.57 36.39
N GLY A 117 3.53 -5.52 36.66
CA GLY A 117 3.55 -6.82 35.99
C GLY A 117 4.21 -6.81 34.60
N ARG A 118 3.87 -7.81 33.79
CA ARG A 118 4.41 -7.99 32.43
C ARG A 118 3.26 -8.25 31.47
N ASP A 119 3.37 -7.65 30.30
CA ASP A 119 2.53 -8.01 29.18
C ASP A 119 3.20 -9.16 28.43
N LEU A 120 2.51 -10.28 28.28
CA LEU A 120 2.95 -11.40 27.45
C LEU A 120 2.09 -11.39 26.19
N SER A 121 2.35 -10.43 25.32
CA SER A 121 1.70 -10.31 24.01
C SER A 121 2.75 -10.39 22.92
N SER A 122 2.37 -10.80 21.70
CA SER A 122 3.29 -10.75 20.55
C SER A 122 3.97 -9.37 20.39
N PRO A 123 3.24 -8.24 20.46
CA PRO A 123 3.84 -6.90 20.43
C PRO A 123 4.82 -6.59 21.57
N SER A 124 4.59 -7.10 22.77
CA SER A 124 5.51 -6.86 23.91
C SER A 124 6.92 -7.40 23.65
N PHE A 125 7.04 -8.55 22.99
CA PHE A 125 8.32 -9.16 22.62
C PHE A 125 9.07 -8.31 21.60
N VAL A 126 8.35 -7.86 20.57
CA VAL A 126 8.89 -7.00 19.53
C VAL A 126 9.30 -5.64 20.08
N MET A 127 8.50 -5.07 20.98
CA MET A 127 8.82 -3.81 21.67
C MET A 127 10.11 -3.90 22.47
N GLN A 128 10.33 -5.00 23.17
CA GLN A 128 11.56 -5.22 23.91
C GLN A 128 12.75 -5.44 22.97
N ALA A 129 12.58 -6.17 21.87
CA ALA A 129 13.61 -6.32 20.84
C ALA A 129 13.99 -4.98 20.18
N LEU A 130 13.00 -4.18 19.76
CA LEU A 130 13.22 -2.84 19.23
C LEU A 130 14.00 -1.97 20.23
N ARG A 131 13.59 -1.99 21.50
CA ARG A 131 14.29 -1.28 22.57
C ARG A 131 15.74 -1.71 22.68
N THR A 132 16.03 -3.01 22.77
CA THR A 132 17.40 -3.53 22.85
C THR A 132 18.25 -3.08 21.67
N GLY A 133 17.73 -3.19 20.45
CA GLY A 133 18.45 -2.78 19.25
C GLY A 133 18.75 -1.28 19.25
N PHE A 134 17.76 -0.45 19.61
CA PHE A 134 17.94 1.01 19.68
C PHE A 134 18.89 1.45 20.80
N GLU A 135 18.85 0.78 21.97
CA GLU A 135 19.80 1.01 23.06
C GLU A 135 21.25 0.70 22.62
N ALA A 136 21.46 -0.41 21.90
CA ALA A 136 22.77 -0.80 21.40
C ALA A 136 23.37 0.20 20.40
N ILE A 137 22.52 0.97 19.73
CA ILE A 137 22.94 2.07 18.85
C ILE A 137 22.84 3.45 19.52
N GLY A 138 22.74 3.52 20.84
CA GLY A 138 22.76 4.78 21.60
C GLY A 138 21.54 5.68 21.36
N LEU A 139 20.43 5.11 20.89
CA LEU A 139 19.19 5.82 20.60
C LEU A 139 18.11 5.39 21.59
N TYR A 140 18.33 5.56 22.90
CA TYR A 140 17.29 5.22 23.88
C TYR A 140 16.17 6.27 23.95
N VAL A 141 14.91 5.82 23.92
CA VAL A 141 13.70 6.59 24.22
C VAL A 141 12.74 5.63 24.93
N PRO A 142 12.09 6.08 26.02
CA PRO A 142 11.06 5.31 26.70
C PRO A 142 9.95 4.84 25.74
N ALA A 143 9.46 3.61 25.93
CA ALA A 143 8.38 3.03 25.13
C ALA A 143 7.04 3.77 25.31
N TYR A 144 6.84 4.40 26.47
CA TYR A 144 5.68 5.19 26.83
C TYR A 144 6.10 6.24 27.87
N LYS A 145 5.29 7.29 28.02
CA LYS A 145 5.42 8.27 29.10
C LYS A 145 4.40 7.95 30.19
N GLY A 146 4.80 8.02 31.45
CA GLY A 146 3.90 7.79 32.60
C GLY A 146 3.66 6.31 32.91
N THR A 147 2.49 6.02 33.48
CA THR A 147 2.09 4.67 33.87
C THR A 147 1.42 3.94 32.71
N ARG A 148 1.70 2.64 32.56
CA ARG A 148 1.05 1.77 31.58
C ARG A 148 0.60 0.49 32.26
N ASN A 149 -0.71 0.30 32.30
CA ASN A 149 -1.38 -0.87 32.90
C ASN A 149 -2.05 -1.77 31.87
N VAL A 150 -1.97 -1.41 30.58
CA VAL A 150 -2.56 -2.16 29.46
C VAL A 150 -1.45 -2.76 28.59
N GLY A 151 -1.73 -3.94 28.04
CA GLY A 151 -0.83 -4.63 27.12
C GLY A 151 -0.46 -3.79 25.90
N PHE A 152 0.63 -4.16 25.25
CA PHE A 152 1.10 -3.59 24.00
C PHE A 152 0.32 -4.17 22.82
N SER A 153 -0.07 -3.27 21.92
CA SER A 153 -0.65 -3.59 20.62
C SER A 153 0.41 -3.48 19.52
N VAL A 154 0.12 -4.02 18.33
CA VAL A 154 0.97 -3.79 17.15
C VAL A 154 1.07 -2.30 16.83
N ASP A 155 0.01 -1.53 17.06
CA ASP A 155 0.04 -0.07 16.88
C ASP A 155 1.01 0.62 17.85
N ASP A 156 1.22 0.10 19.07
CA ASP A 156 2.27 0.58 19.97
C ASP A 156 3.67 0.29 19.41
N ALA A 157 3.89 -0.89 18.81
CA ALA A 157 5.16 -1.23 18.18
C ALA A 157 5.46 -0.32 16.97
N ILE A 158 4.45 -0.06 16.13
CA ILE A 158 4.55 0.88 15.02
C ILE A 158 4.80 2.30 15.54
N ALA A 159 4.06 2.76 16.54
CA ALA A 159 4.21 4.09 17.12
C ALA A 159 5.59 4.27 17.77
N TYR A 160 6.10 3.23 18.45
CA TYR A 160 7.44 3.25 19.02
C TYR A 160 8.51 3.38 17.95
N LEU A 161 8.42 2.57 16.90
CA LEU A 161 9.32 2.66 15.74
C LEU A 161 9.25 4.05 15.10
N GLN A 162 8.05 4.57 14.84
CA GLN A 162 7.81 5.91 14.28
C GLN A 162 8.33 7.04 15.15
N ALA A 163 8.18 6.94 16.47
CA ALA A 163 8.74 7.93 17.39
C ALA A 163 10.28 7.94 17.32
N ARG A 164 10.92 6.77 17.14
CA ARG A 164 12.37 6.69 16.96
C ARG A 164 12.83 7.30 15.64
N ALA A 165 12.08 7.03 14.58
CA ALA A 165 12.29 7.60 13.25
C ALA A 165 12.14 9.13 13.17
N ARG A 166 11.53 9.77 14.18
CA ARG A 166 11.50 11.23 14.29
C ARG A 166 12.74 11.79 15.01
N ASN A 167 13.28 11.06 15.97
CA ASN A 167 14.43 11.50 16.77
C ASN A 167 15.77 11.23 16.09
N VAL A 168 15.79 10.26 15.18
CA VAL A 168 16.85 10.06 14.20
C VAL A 168 16.14 10.05 12.86
N PRO A 169 16.54 10.87 11.88
CA PRO A 169 15.85 11.01 10.59
C PRO A 169 15.96 9.73 9.75
N VAL A 170 15.29 8.68 10.23
CA VAL A 170 15.22 7.33 9.67
C VAL A 170 13.84 7.23 9.04
N PRO A 171 13.70 7.37 7.71
CA PRO A 171 12.41 7.20 7.08
C PRO A 171 12.00 5.73 7.23
N ILE A 172 10.86 5.50 7.88
CA ILE A 172 10.21 4.18 7.85
C ILE A 172 9.46 4.09 6.53
N THR A 173 9.85 3.13 5.71
CA THR A 173 9.25 2.91 4.39
C THR A 173 8.53 1.57 4.37
N ASP A 174 7.39 1.54 3.69
CA ASP A 174 6.75 0.28 3.33
C ASP A 174 7.68 -0.48 2.36
N ALA A 175 7.90 -1.77 2.61
CA ALA A 175 8.92 -2.56 1.89
C ALA A 175 8.66 -2.70 0.38
N ALA A 176 7.40 -2.61 -0.05
CA ALA A 176 7.02 -2.68 -1.44
C ALA A 176 7.34 -1.39 -2.20
N LEU A 177 7.47 -0.26 -1.50
CA LEU A 177 7.88 1.01 -2.10
C LEU A 177 9.33 1.04 -2.59
N HIS A 178 10.17 0.09 -2.18
CA HIS A 178 11.56 -0.04 -2.67
C HIS A 178 11.65 -0.41 -4.15
N GLU A 179 10.56 -0.91 -4.74
CA GLU A 179 10.47 -1.19 -6.18
C GLU A 179 10.14 0.07 -7.00
N PHE A 180 9.90 1.18 -6.33
CA PHE A 180 9.48 2.45 -6.91
C PHE A 180 10.57 3.50 -6.71
N VAL A 181 10.67 4.40 -7.68
CA VAL A 181 11.37 5.67 -7.53
C VAL A 181 10.49 6.61 -6.73
N ARG A 182 11.03 7.16 -5.64
CA ARG A 182 10.39 8.20 -4.84
C ARG A 182 10.54 9.54 -5.56
N VAL A 183 9.43 10.18 -5.90
CA VAL A 183 9.35 11.47 -6.57
C VAL A 183 8.55 12.44 -5.70
N GLY A 184 9.09 13.63 -5.47
CA GLY A 184 8.34 14.68 -4.78
C GLY A 184 7.07 15.06 -5.58
N PRO A 185 6.00 15.52 -4.93
CA PRO A 185 4.85 16.02 -5.67
C PRO A 185 5.24 17.24 -6.52
N ASP A 186 4.54 17.44 -7.63
CA ASP A 186 4.63 18.68 -8.39
C ASP A 186 4.36 19.89 -7.47
N PRO A 187 5.33 20.81 -7.31
CA PRO A 187 5.12 22.03 -6.52
C PRO A 187 3.88 22.82 -6.97
N ALA A 188 3.58 22.81 -8.27
CA ALA A 188 2.42 23.51 -8.84
C ALA A 188 1.09 22.82 -8.51
N GLY A 189 1.09 21.48 -8.33
CA GLY A 189 -0.11 20.71 -7.99
C GLY A 189 -0.50 20.78 -6.51
N SER A 190 0.47 21.05 -5.63
CA SER A 190 0.25 21.11 -4.17
C SER A 190 -0.72 22.21 -3.72
N VAL A 191 -0.89 23.25 -4.53
CA VAL A 191 -1.71 24.44 -4.23
C VAL A 191 -3.20 24.21 -4.54
N THR A 192 -3.56 23.21 -5.35
CA THR A 192 -4.94 22.98 -5.81
C THR A 192 -5.68 21.85 -5.10
N GLU A 193 -5.06 21.18 -4.12
CA GLU A 193 -5.63 20.01 -3.43
C GLU A 193 -6.76 20.32 -2.43
N ASP A 194 -7.14 21.58 -2.25
CA ASP A 194 -8.03 22.02 -1.17
C ASP A 194 -9.44 21.42 -1.20
N HIS A 195 -9.86 20.79 -2.30
CA HIS A 195 -11.16 20.18 -2.40
C HIS A 195 -11.03 18.68 -2.65
N VAL A 196 -11.33 17.91 -1.60
CA VAL A 196 -11.77 16.52 -1.74
C VAL A 196 -12.89 16.54 -2.76
N ILE A 197 -12.65 15.99 -3.96
CA ILE A 197 -13.74 15.68 -4.87
C ILE A 197 -14.52 14.57 -4.18
N ARG A 198 -15.47 14.96 -3.32
CA ARG A 198 -16.53 14.05 -2.90
C ARG A 198 -17.22 13.65 -4.18
N SER A 199 -17.50 12.36 -4.35
CA SER A 199 -18.37 11.86 -5.40
C SER A 199 -19.64 12.72 -5.40
N ASN A 200 -19.73 13.66 -6.34
CA ASN A 200 -20.90 14.49 -6.50
C ASN A 200 -21.81 13.70 -7.43
N PRO A 201 -23.00 13.26 -7.00
CA PRO A 201 -23.95 12.58 -7.88
C PRO A 201 -24.27 13.41 -9.15
N GLY A 202 -24.11 14.73 -9.08
CA GLY A 202 -24.23 15.66 -10.20
C GLY A 202 -22.94 15.91 -11.01
N ASP A 203 -21.84 15.19 -10.77
CA ASP A 203 -20.63 15.32 -11.60
C ASP A 203 -20.89 14.76 -13.01
N THR A 204 -21.09 15.66 -13.97
CA THR A 204 -21.38 15.33 -15.37
C THR A 204 -20.14 15.18 -16.23
N ARG A 205 -18.94 15.40 -15.68
CA ARG A 205 -17.71 15.34 -16.48
C ARG A 205 -17.48 13.94 -17.02
N ASP A 206 -17.12 13.86 -18.29
CA ASP A 206 -16.52 12.65 -18.88
C ASP A 206 -15.00 12.78 -18.79
N ILE A 207 -14.39 11.92 -17.99
CA ILE A 207 -12.94 11.86 -17.75
C ILE A 207 -12.38 10.85 -18.76
N PRO A 208 -11.55 11.29 -19.71
CA PRO A 208 -10.95 10.37 -20.67
C PRO A 208 -10.03 9.38 -19.98
N ALA A 209 -10.05 8.13 -20.44
CA ALA A 209 -9.10 7.14 -19.97
C ALA A 209 -7.67 7.52 -20.40
N ILE A 210 -6.69 7.25 -19.55
CA ILE A 210 -5.27 7.41 -19.91
C ILE A 210 -4.90 6.19 -20.74
N ARG A 211 -4.89 6.33 -22.06
CA ARG A 211 -4.46 5.25 -22.96
C ARG A 211 -2.96 5.01 -22.83
N SER A 212 -2.57 3.76 -22.98
CA SER A 212 -1.18 3.32 -23.01
C SER A 212 -0.65 3.32 -24.44
N ASN A 213 0.59 3.77 -24.61
CA ASN A 213 1.32 3.65 -25.87
C ASN A 213 2.13 2.35 -25.96
N ARG A 214 2.11 1.52 -24.89
CA ARG A 214 2.83 0.24 -24.90
C ARG A 214 2.31 -0.62 -26.04
N MET A 215 3.24 -1.06 -26.91
CA MET A 215 2.93 -2.16 -27.80
C MET A 215 2.66 -3.38 -26.92
N LEU A 216 1.45 -3.92 -27.01
CA LEU A 216 1.23 -5.25 -26.50
C LEU A 216 2.21 -6.14 -27.24
N ASN A 217 3.00 -6.92 -26.50
CA ASN A 217 3.62 -8.10 -27.07
C ASN A 217 2.49 -9.09 -27.27
N ASP A 218 1.65 -8.81 -28.26
CA ASP A 218 0.47 -9.58 -28.57
C ASP A 218 0.97 -10.82 -29.32
N ASP A 219 1.40 -11.82 -28.57
CA ASP A 219 1.41 -13.20 -29.00
C ASP A 219 -0.02 -13.73 -29.22
N GLY A 220 -1.03 -12.84 -29.27
CA GLY A 220 -2.44 -13.10 -29.53
C GLY A 220 -3.19 -13.62 -28.30
N LYS A 221 -2.52 -13.67 -27.14
CA LYS A 221 -3.00 -14.33 -25.91
C LYS A 221 -3.12 -13.36 -24.75
N LEU A 222 -3.75 -12.23 -25.00
CA LEU A 222 -4.32 -11.43 -23.93
C LEU A 222 -5.17 -12.32 -22.98
N ALA A 223 -4.99 -12.21 -21.66
CA ALA A 223 -5.67 -13.08 -20.69
C ALA A 223 -7.21 -13.11 -20.86
N TYR A 224 -7.86 -14.27 -20.72
CA TYR A 224 -9.32 -14.44 -20.82
C TYR A 224 -9.91 -14.38 -22.24
N VAL A 225 -9.24 -14.90 -23.28
CA VAL A 225 -9.71 -14.82 -24.68
C VAL A 225 -11.15 -15.31 -24.86
N THR A 226 -11.51 -16.41 -24.21
CA THR A 226 -12.83 -17.06 -24.26
C THR A 226 -13.94 -16.24 -23.61
N GLU A 227 -13.65 -15.57 -22.49
CA GLU A 227 -14.60 -14.77 -21.72
C GLU A 227 -14.88 -13.40 -22.40
N ARG A 228 -14.25 -13.13 -23.55
CA ARG A 228 -14.39 -11.87 -24.31
C ARG A 228 -15.44 -11.94 -25.39
N GLU A 229 -15.80 -13.12 -25.86
CA GLU A 229 -16.70 -13.28 -27.01
C GLU A 229 -18.11 -12.79 -26.64
N GLY A 230 -18.59 -11.77 -27.35
CA GLY A 230 -19.95 -11.24 -27.21
C GLY A 230 -20.12 -9.98 -26.34
N ILE A 231 -19.07 -9.48 -25.69
CA ILE A 231 -19.15 -8.22 -24.91
C ILE A 231 -18.95 -7.00 -25.83
N LYS A 232 -19.97 -6.15 -25.94
CA LYS A 232 -19.99 -4.95 -26.80
C LYS A 232 -19.55 -3.68 -26.05
N LEU A 233 -18.54 -3.79 -25.19
CA LEU A 233 -17.95 -2.65 -24.50
C LEU A 233 -16.59 -2.33 -25.12
N GLU A 234 -16.23 -1.05 -25.11
CA GLU A 234 -14.92 -0.61 -25.57
C GLU A 234 -13.82 -1.24 -24.72
N ARG A 235 -12.81 -1.80 -25.39
CA ARG A 235 -11.60 -2.30 -24.75
C ARG A 235 -10.62 -1.16 -24.52
N LEU A 236 -10.00 -1.16 -23.36
CA LEU A 236 -8.96 -0.22 -23.01
C LEU A 236 -7.65 -0.96 -22.72
N ILE A 237 -6.59 -0.46 -23.34
CA ILE A 237 -5.22 -0.66 -22.88
C ILE A 237 -4.76 0.69 -22.37
N GLY A 238 -4.49 0.78 -21.08
CA GLY A 238 -4.33 2.08 -20.45
C GLY A 238 -4.08 1.99 -18.97
N TYR A 239 -4.45 3.05 -18.26
CA TYR A 239 -4.24 3.17 -16.83
C TYR A 239 -5.53 3.60 -16.13
N GLY A 240 -5.79 2.95 -15.01
CA GLY A 240 -6.87 3.28 -14.08
C GLY A 240 -6.32 3.56 -12.69
N PHE A 241 -7.17 4.08 -11.83
CA PHE A 241 -6.85 4.34 -10.43
C PHE A 241 -7.71 3.48 -9.51
N LEU A 242 -7.11 2.99 -8.45
CA LEU A 242 -7.77 2.20 -7.42
C LEU A 242 -7.44 2.78 -6.06
N GLY A 243 -8.47 3.05 -5.25
CA GLY A 243 -8.31 3.45 -3.86
C GLY A 243 -8.43 2.27 -2.93
N ASP A 244 -7.45 2.06 -2.04
CA ASP A 244 -7.48 0.97 -1.07
C ASP A 244 -6.94 1.44 0.29
N THR A 245 -7.47 0.87 1.37
CA THR A 245 -7.00 1.14 2.74
C THR A 245 -5.74 0.36 3.07
N ARG A 246 -5.49 -0.74 2.36
CA ARG A 246 -4.30 -1.58 2.51
C ARG A 246 -3.06 -0.83 1.99
N PRO A 247 -1.93 -0.93 2.71
CA PRO A 247 -0.67 -0.35 2.27
C PRO A 247 -0.02 -1.15 1.12
N PRO A 248 0.95 -0.56 0.39
CA PRO A 248 1.60 -1.19 -0.76
C PRO A 248 2.11 -2.62 -0.48
N ASN A 249 2.72 -2.86 0.68
CA ASN A 249 3.22 -4.19 1.02
C ASN A 249 2.11 -5.25 1.13
N ALA A 250 0.96 -4.87 1.67
CA ALA A 250 -0.19 -5.78 1.79
C ALA A 250 -0.77 -6.14 0.42
N ILE A 251 -0.76 -5.20 -0.53
CA ILE A 251 -1.16 -5.48 -1.90
C ILE A 251 -0.14 -6.41 -2.56
N ARG A 252 1.16 -6.12 -2.42
CA ARG A 252 2.24 -6.96 -2.97
C ARG A 252 2.20 -8.39 -2.44
N GLU A 253 2.06 -8.57 -1.13
CA GLU A 253 2.01 -9.91 -0.49
C GLU A 253 0.75 -10.68 -0.86
N ALA A 254 -0.35 -10.00 -1.16
CA ALA A 254 -1.54 -10.60 -1.77
C ALA A 254 -1.36 -10.95 -3.27
N GLY A 255 -0.18 -10.67 -3.83
CA GLY A 255 0.15 -10.82 -5.25
C GLY A 255 -0.47 -9.74 -6.14
N GLY A 256 -1.14 -8.73 -5.59
CA GLY A 256 -1.91 -7.73 -6.32
C GLY A 256 -3.33 -7.54 -5.77
N PHE A 257 -4.25 -7.09 -6.62
CA PHE A 257 -5.67 -6.94 -6.31
C PHE A 257 -6.45 -8.15 -6.80
N ASN A 258 -6.96 -8.93 -5.84
CA ASN A 258 -7.84 -10.06 -6.12
C ASN A 258 -9.30 -9.59 -6.08
N PRO A 259 -10.14 -9.91 -7.08
CA PRO A 259 -11.56 -9.57 -7.11
C PRO A 259 -12.31 -9.89 -5.82
N ASP A 260 -12.09 -11.08 -5.26
CA ASP A 260 -12.77 -11.58 -4.06
C ASP A 260 -12.42 -10.81 -2.78
N ARG A 261 -11.23 -10.18 -2.73
CA ARG A 261 -10.77 -9.46 -1.53
C ARG A 261 -11.23 -8.01 -1.48
N VAL A 262 -11.61 -7.41 -2.61
CA VAL A 262 -12.02 -6.00 -2.68
C VAL A 262 -13.42 -5.77 -2.08
N LEU A 263 -14.22 -6.83 -1.88
CA LEU A 263 -15.62 -6.75 -1.48
C LEU A 263 -16.00 -7.49 -0.18
N GLY A 264 -15.02 -8.03 0.56
CA GLY A 264 -15.22 -8.64 1.88
C GLY A 264 -15.77 -10.08 1.88
N ALA A 265 -16.04 -10.60 3.09
CA ALA A 265 -16.34 -12.02 3.35
C ALA A 265 -17.62 -12.58 2.69
N SER A 266 -18.49 -11.74 2.12
CA SER A 266 -19.76 -12.17 1.52
C SER A 266 -19.63 -12.91 0.18
N ILE A 267 -18.48 -12.78 -0.50
CA ILE A 267 -18.22 -13.45 -1.79
C ILE A 267 -17.59 -14.83 -1.62
N ALA A 268 -16.86 -15.07 -0.53
CA ALA A 268 -16.29 -16.39 -0.24
C ALA A 268 -17.36 -17.49 -0.09
N ALA A 269 -18.62 -17.09 0.18
CA ALA A 269 -19.77 -17.99 0.27
C ALA A 269 -20.47 -18.27 -1.08
N LYS A 270 -20.06 -17.63 -2.18
CA LYS A 270 -20.69 -17.80 -3.51
C LYS A 270 -20.11 -19.01 -4.24
N SER A 271 -20.96 -19.74 -4.96
CA SER A 271 -20.58 -20.96 -5.66
C SER A 271 -19.69 -20.67 -6.88
N ALA A 272 -18.93 -21.68 -7.35
CA ALA A 272 -18.15 -21.55 -8.60
C ALA A 272 -19.02 -21.16 -9.80
N LYS A 273 -20.28 -21.63 -9.81
CA LYS A 273 -21.29 -21.26 -10.81
C LYS A 273 -21.64 -19.77 -10.76
N ASP A 274 -21.77 -19.18 -9.57
CA ASP A 274 -22.03 -17.74 -9.43
C ASP A 274 -20.86 -16.89 -9.95
N ARG A 275 -19.62 -17.39 -9.82
CA ARG A 275 -18.43 -16.74 -10.37
C ARG A 275 -18.36 -16.84 -11.88
N GLU A 276 -18.70 -18.00 -12.44
CA GLU A 276 -18.79 -18.20 -13.88
C GLU A 276 -19.90 -17.35 -14.50
N GLU A 277 -21.07 -17.27 -13.87
CA GLU A 277 -22.17 -16.39 -14.27
C GLU A 277 -21.79 -14.90 -14.18
N ALA A 278 -20.95 -14.50 -13.22
CA ALA A 278 -20.44 -13.14 -13.08
C ALA A 278 -19.59 -12.70 -14.28
N MET A 279 -18.93 -13.64 -14.95
CA MET A 279 -18.09 -13.38 -16.12
C MET A 279 -18.91 -13.16 -17.40
N THR A 280 -20.24 -13.31 -17.36
CA THR A 280 -21.11 -13.13 -18.54
C THR A 280 -21.55 -11.66 -18.77
N HIS A 281 -21.62 -11.26 -20.05
CA HIS A 281 -21.80 -9.86 -20.51
C HIS A 281 -22.94 -9.07 -19.83
N HIS A 282 -24.12 -9.67 -19.65
CA HIS A 282 -25.30 -8.95 -19.15
C HIS A 282 -25.23 -8.62 -17.65
N ARG A 283 -24.38 -9.34 -16.90
CA ARG A 283 -24.15 -9.13 -15.48
C ARG A 283 -22.77 -8.53 -15.19
N LEU A 284 -22.02 -8.01 -16.16
CA LEU A 284 -20.70 -7.43 -15.88
C LEU A 284 -20.77 -6.32 -14.80
N ILE A 285 -21.82 -5.50 -14.85
CA ILE A 285 -22.07 -4.39 -13.92
C ILE A 285 -22.74 -4.90 -12.64
N GLU A 286 -23.68 -5.84 -12.73
CA GLU A 286 -24.38 -6.44 -11.57
C GLU A 286 -23.48 -7.43 -10.79
N GLY A 287 -22.54 -8.04 -11.49
CA GLY A 287 -21.60 -9.09 -11.11
C GLY A 287 -20.21 -8.57 -10.77
N GLN A 288 -19.97 -7.24 -10.82
CA GLN A 288 -18.85 -6.65 -10.09
C GLN A 288 -18.87 -7.09 -8.61
N PHE A 289 -20.08 -7.32 -8.07
CA PHE A 289 -20.33 -7.83 -6.72
C PHE A 289 -20.25 -9.36 -6.59
N ALA A 290 -19.92 -10.07 -7.66
CA ALA A 290 -19.82 -11.53 -7.68
C ALA A 290 -18.37 -12.04 -7.79
N GLY A 291 -17.38 -11.14 -7.75
CA GLY A 291 -15.96 -11.52 -7.55
C GLY A 291 -15.20 -11.92 -8.81
N GLY A 292 -15.70 -11.57 -10.00
CA GLY A 292 -14.99 -11.85 -11.26
C GLY A 292 -14.03 -10.74 -11.72
N TYR A 293 -14.15 -9.53 -11.17
CA TYR A 293 -13.53 -8.32 -11.72
C TYR A 293 -12.86 -7.46 -10.65
N VAL A 294 -11.75 -6.83 -11.01
CA VAL A 294 -11.19 -5.68 -10.29
C VAL A 294 -11.75 -4.40 -10.92
N SER A 295 -12.46 -3.62 -10.12
CA SER A 295 -12.99 -2.31 -10.53
C SER A 295 -11.96 -1.23 -10.29
N LEU A 296 -11.54 -0.55 -11.35
CA LEU A 296 -10.74 0.69 -11.29
C LEU A 296 -11.60 1.86 -11.73
N THR A 297 -11.21 3.07 -11.36
CA THR A 297 -11.84 4.31 -11.83
C THR A 297 -10.87 5.11 -12.68
N LYS A 298 -11.39 5.80 -13.69
CA LYS A 298 -10.61 6.84 -14.37
C LYS A 298 -10.33 8.03 -13.47
N SER A 299 -11.06 8.22 -12.37
CA SER A 299 -11.00 9.39 -11.50
C SER A 299 -10.10 9.19 -10.27
N VAL A 300 -8.99 9.94 -10.19
CA VAL A 300 -8.17 10.03 -8.97
C VAL A 300 -8.98 10.56 -7.79
N GLY A 301 -9.88 11.52 -8.02
CA GLY A 301 -10.73 12.07 -6.97
C GLY A 301 -11.60 10.99 -6.31
N LEU A 302 -12.20 10.14 -7.13
CA LEU A 302 -12.99 9.00 -6.64
C LEU A 302 -12.09 7.94 -5.99
N ALA A 303 -10.94 7.62 -6.59
CA ALA A 303 -9.99 6.68 -5.99
C ALA A 303 -9.55 7.14 -4.59
N LYS A 304 -9.31 8.44 -4.37
CA LYS A 304 -9.05 8.97 -3.01
C LYS A 304 -10.21 8.69 -2.06
N GLY A 305 -11.45 8.77 -2.55
CA GLY A 305 -12.67 8.46 -1.81
C GLY A 305 -12.76 7.00 -1.35
N TYR A 306 -12.32 6.03 -2.17
CA TYR A 306 -12.26 4.63 -1.75
C TYR A 306 -11.05 4.31 -0.87
N GLY A 307 -9.92 4.98 -1.11
CA GLY A 307 -8.71 4.81 -0.31
C GLY A 307 -8.89 5.30 1.13
N ILE A 308 -9.85 6.20 1.38
CA ILE A 308 -10.29 6.52 2.73
C ILE A 308 -11.43 5.57 3.10
N GLU A 309 -11.27 4.77 4.16
CA GLU A 309 -12.35 3.91 4.64
C GLU A 309 -13.56 4.80 5.00
N LEU A 310 -14.53 4.89 4.09
CA LEU A 310 -15.89 5.29 4.38
C LEU A 310 -16.56 4.04 4.93
N ASN A 311 -16.47 3.84 6.25
CA ASN A 311 -17.33 2.91 6.96
C ASN A 311 -18.78 3.15 6.49
N GLY A 312 -19.28 2.34 5.56
CA GLY A 312 -20.61 2.54 4.98
C GLY A 312 -20.83 2.14 3.52
N LEU A 313 -19.80 2.00 2.66
CA LEU A 313 -20.05 1.53 1.29
C LEU A 313 -20.15 -0.01 1.18
N ALA A 314 -19.54 -0.75 2.11
CA ALA A 314 -19.77 -2.18 2.29
C ALA A 314 -20.92 -2.50 3.28
N GLY A 315 -21.71 -1.50 3.69
CA GLY A 315 -22.82 -1.70 4.63
C GLY A 315 -23.44 -0.40 5.09
N MET A 316 -24.43 0.09 4.34
CA MET A 316 -25.32 1.19 4.72
C MET A 316 -26.24 0.88 5.93
N THR A 317 -26.03 -0.24 6.64
CA THR A 317 -26.92 -0.72 7.70
C THR A 317 -26.35 -0.62 9.11
N GLY A 318 -25.14 -0.07 9.29
CA GLY A 318 -24.56 0.17 10.62
C GLY A 318 -25.04 1.49 11.24
N PRO A 319 -25.38 1.53 12.55
CA PRO A 319 -25.84 2.75 13.22
C PRO A 319 -24.77 3.84 13.14
N ALA A 320 -25.21 5.03 12.71
CA ALA A 320 -24.39 6.22 12.55
C ALA A 320 -23.79 6.66 13.90
N GLY A 321 -22.56 6.25 14.19
CA GLY A 321 -21.91 6.66 15.42
C GLY A 321 -20.46 6.18 15.51
N VAL A 322 -19.52 7.11 15.28
CA VAL A 322 -18.17 7.09 15.87
C VAL A 322 -17.21 5.97 15.40
N ALA A 323 -17.06 5.74 14.10
CA ALA A 323 -15.93 4.97 13.56
C ALA A 323 -15.06 5.86 12.65
N GLY A 324 -13.87 6.24 13.13
CA GLY A 324 -13.00 7.23 12.49
C GLY A 324 -12.50 6.83 11.11
N ARG A 325 -12.48 7.79 10.17
CA ARG A 325 -11.90 7.62 8.83
C ARG A 325 -10.42 7.20 8.92
N ARG A 326 -10.04 6.15 8.19
CA ARG A 326 -8.64 5.73 8.08
C ARG A 326 -7.97 6.39 6.87
N SER A 327 -6.65 6.58 6.95
CA SER A 327 -5.82 6.90 5.78
C SER A 327 -5.66 5.65 4.92
N GLY A 328 -5.51 5.81 3.61
CA GLY A 328 -5.14 4.72 2.72
C GLY A 328 -4.30 5.22 1.56
N TRP A 329 -4.50 4.64 0.39
CA TRP A 329 -3.63 4.79 -0.77
C TRP A 329 -4.45 4.87 -2.05
N VAL A 330 -3.91 5.59 -3.04
CA VAL A 330 -4.33 5.51 -4.43
C VAL A 330 -3.22 4.85 -5.22
N TYR A 331 -3.59 3.83 -5.98
CA TYR A 331 -2.74 3.08 -6.88
C TYR A 331 -3.12 3.45 -8.31
N ALA A 332 -2.14 3.78 -9.14
CA ALA A 332 -2.30 3.80 -10.58
C ALA A 332 -1.87 2.42 -11.11
N CYS A 333 -2.75 1.78 -11.86
CA CYS A 333 -2.55 0.44 -12.36
C CYS A 333 -2.63 0.44 -13.88
N PHE A 334 -1.72 -0.31 -14.51
CA PHE A 334 -1.84 -0.68 -15.91
C PHE A 334 -3.01 -1.64 -16.08
N VAL A 335 -3.81 -1.42 -17.11
CA VAL A 335 -5.00 -2.20 -17.43
C VAL A 335 -4.83 -2.71 -18.85
N GLU A 336 -4.69 -4.02 -18.98
CA GLU A 336 -4.55 -4.71 -20.25
C GLU A 336 -5.88 -5.41 -20.60
N GLY A 337 -6.60 -4.89 -21.60
CA GLY A 337 -7.83 -5.50 -22.09
C GLY A 337 -9.06 -5.29 -21.19
N GLY A 338 -9.01 -4.34 -20.26
CA GLY A 338 -10.14 -3.97 -19.42
C GLY A 338 -11.29 -3.35 -20.22
N PHE A 339 -12.49 -3.39 -19.65
CA PHE A 339 -13.69 -2.80 -20.23
C PHE A 339 -13.84 -1.35 -19.79
N ASN A 340 -13.90 -0.44 -20.76
CA ASN A 340 -14.30 0.93 -20.52
C ASN A 340 -15.83 0.97 -20.35
N ILE A 341 -16.27 1.04 -19.10
CA ILE A 341 -17.68 1.20 -18.76
C ILE A 341 -17.96 2.70 -18.79
N ALA A 342 -18.56 3.14 -19.90
CA ALA A 342 -19.06 4.49 -20.02
C ALA A 342 -20.05 4.79 -18.89
N LYS A 343 -20.15 6.06 -18.51
CA LYS A 343 -21.17 6.50 -17.56
C LYS A 343 -22.53 6.10 -18.09
N THR A 344 -23.20 5.18 -17.40
CA THR A 344 -24.55 4.76 -17.78
C THR A 344 -25.46 5.97 -17.68
N ASP A 345 -26.21 6.27 -18.74
CA ASP A 345 -27.38 7.14 -18.61
C ASP A 345 -28.23 6.54 -17.49
N GLN A 346 -28.57 7.35 -16.49
CA GLN A 346 -29.27 6.96 -15.25
C GLN A 346 -30.65 6.29 -15.47
N ASN A 347 -31.02 6.04 -16.72
CA ASN A 347 -32.38 5.81 -17.17
C ASN A 347 -32.71 4.40 -17.64
N ARG A 348 -31.87 3.35 -17.54
CA ARG A 348 -32.43 2.03 -17.93
C ARG A 348 -32.04 0.69 -17.34
N LEU A 349 -30.86 0.38 -16.80
CA LEU A 349 -30.59 -1.06 -16.52
C LEU A 349 -29.71 -1.41 -15.30
N SER A 350 -29.30 -0.48 -14.44
CA SER A 350 -28.63 -0.90 -13.19
C SER A 350 -28.65 0.18 -12.11
N PRO A 351 -28.89 -0.17 -10.83
CA PRO A 351 -28.87 0.77 -9.71
C PRO A 351 -27.45 1.19 -9.28
N ALA A 352 -26.43 1.03 -10.13
CA ALA A 352 -25.09 1.55 -9.84
C ALA A 352 -25.16 3.08 -9.69
N SER A 353 -25.15 3.56 -8.45
CA SER A 353 -25.39 4.94 -8.02
C SER A 353 -24.26 5.92 -8.36
N PHE A 354 -23.56 5.67 -9.46
CA PHE A 354 -22.13 5.86 -9.48
C PHE A 354 -21.67 6.34 -10.86
N ASN A 355 -21.47 7.67 -10.96
CA ASN A 355 -20.75 8.34 -12.06
C ASN A 355 -19.25 7.98 -12.07
N GLU A 356 -18.91 6.73 -11.75
CA GLU A 356 -17.57 6.33 -11.33
C GLU A 356 -16.61 6.12 -12.49
N GLN A 357 -17.12 6.09 -13.72
CA GLN A 357 -16.36 5.98 -14.97
C GLN A 357 -15.35 4.83 -14.86
N VAL A 358 -15.93 3.64 -14.74
CA VAL A 358 -15.25 2.43 -14.31
C VAL A 358 -14.44 1.83 -15.46
N LEU A 359 -13.25 1.35 -15.13
CA LEU A 359 -12.48 0.42 -15.93
C LEU A 359 -12.55 -0.93 -15.21
N SER A 360 -13.29 -1.86 -15.79
CA SER A 360 -13.48 -3.19 -15.20
C SER A 360 -12.47 -4.16 -15.79
N MET A 361 -11.60 -4.71 -14.95
CA MET A 361 -10.54 -5.63 -15.35
C MET A 361 -10.93 -7.06 -14.93
N PRO A 362 -11.07 -8.01 -15.87
CA PRO A 362 -11.38 -9.39 -15.53
C PRO A 362 -10.23 -10.02 -14.75
N GLY A 363 -10.57 -10.76 -13.70
CA GLY A 363 -9.62 -11.49 -12.89
C GLY A 363 -8.74 -10.62 -12.00
N LYS A 364 -7.53 -11.11 -11.71
CA LYS A 364 -6.60 -10.49 -10.77
C LYS A 364 -5.77 -9.41 -11.47
N LEU A 365 -5.58 -8.28 -10.80
CA LEU A 365 -4.59 -7.28 -11.20
C LEU A 365 -3.30 -7.54 -10.43
N ASP A 366 -2.23 -7.92 -11.11
CA ASP A 366 -0.99 -8.32 -10.45
C ASP A 366 -0.25 -7.13 -9.85
N TRP A 367 0.60 -7.39 -8.85
CA TRP A 367 1.45 -6.34 -8.29
C TRP A 367 2.35 -5.67 -9.36
N ASP A 368 2.72 -6.42 -10.39
CA ASP A 368 3.52 -5.90 -11.49
C ASP A 368 2.78 -4.82 -12.31
N ASP A 369 1.45 -4.88 -12.36
CA ASP A 369 0.59 -3.90 -13.01
C ASP A 369 0.43 -2.60 -12.21
N VAL A 370 0.78 -2.59 -10.92
CA VAL A 370 0.78 -1.36 -10.11
C VAL A 370 1.98 -0.51 -10.52
N VAL A 371 1.75 0.58 -11.25
CA VAL A 371 2.82 1.41 -11.83
C VAL A 371 3.17 2.64 -10.99
N ALA A 372 2.24 3.13 -10.18
CA ALA A 372 2.50 4.20 -9.22
C ALA A 372 1.54 4.14 -8.01
N CYS A 373 1.91 4.73 -6.89
CA CYS A 373 1.01 4.91 -5.77
C CYS A 373 1.33 6.14 -4.91
N ARG A 374 0.31 6.67 -4.23
CA ARG A 374 0.45 7.79 -3.29
C ARG A 374 -0.50 7.65 -2.12
N ARG A 375 -0.01 8.02 -0.93
CA ARG A 375 -0.79 7.95 0.30
C ARG A 375 -1.84 9.05 0.36
N VAL A 376 -3.03 8.72 0.86
CA VAL A 376 -4.15 9.64 1.11
C VAL A 376 -4.42 9.73 2.62
N SER A 377 -4.58 10.95 3.13
CA SER A 377 -4.95 11.21 4.52
C SER A 377 -6.39 10.80 4.80
N ARG A 378 -6.76 10.69 6.07
CA ARG A 378 -8.16 10.49 6.50
C ARG A 378 -9.14 11.56 5.99
N HIS A 379 -8.62 12.70 5.53
CA HIS A 379 -9.39 13.80 4.97
C HIS A 379 -9.52 13.71 3.46
N GLY A 380 -8.96 12.69 2.78
CA GLY A 380 -9.04 12.59 1.32
C GLY A 380 -8.04 13.48 0.58
N THR A 381 -7.02 14.00 1.26
CA THR A 381 -5.91 14.77 0.66
C THR A 381 -4.67 13.89 0.50
N PHE A 382 -3.85 14.07 -0.54
CA PHE A 382 -2.63 13.30 -0.65
C PHE A 382 -1.61 13.71 0.42
N LYS A 383 -0.71 12.80 0.77
CA LYS A 383 0.33 13.01 1.78
C LYS A 383 1.65 12.41 1.32
N GLY A 384 2.73 13.15 1.58
CA GLY A 384 4.09 12.73 1.29
C GLY A 384 4.37 12.62 -0.22
N ASP A 385 5.40 11.85 -0.51
CA ASP A 385 5.89 11.65 -1.87
C ASP A 385 5.05 10.67 -2.67
N LEU A 386 5.24 10.76 -3.98
CA LEU A 386 4.70 9.87 -4.98
C LEU A 386 5.74 8.78 -5.29
N PHE A 387 5.29 7.54 -5.45
CA PHE A 387 6.14 6.41 -5.77
C PHE A 387 5.78 5.90 -7.17
N ILE A 388 6.75 5.89 -8.09
CA ILE A 388 6.57 5.50 -9.50
C ILE A 388 7.57 4.41 -9.89
N LYS A 389 7.13 3.31 -10.53
CA LYS A 389 8.05 2.28 -11.04
C LYS A 389 8.94 2.86 -12.14
N ARG A 390 10.24 2.58 -12.08
CA ARG A 390 11.19 3.04 -13.11
C ARG A 390 10.83 2.53 -14.51
N SER A 391 10.34 1.29 -14.60
CA SER A 391 9.87 0.69 -15.86
C SER A 391 8.71 1.46 -16.48
N PHE A 392 7.83 2.08 -15.69
CA PHE A 392 6.69 2.82 -16.21
C PHE A 392 7.14 4.02 -17.06
N TYR A 393 8.04 4.85 -16.54
CA TYR A 393 8.60 5.99 -17.28
C TYR A 393 9.31 5.56 -18.56
N LEU A 394 10.01 4.42 -18.55
CA LEU A 394 10.74 3.92 -19.71
C LEU A 394 9.82 3.32 -20.78
N GLN A 395 8.73 2.66 -20.37
CA GLN A 395 7.80 1.96 -21.27
C GLN A 395 6.72 2.89 -21.83
N ASP A 396 6.30 3.91 -21.06
CA ASP A 396 5.21 4.80 -21.45
C ASP A 396 5.35 6.19 -20.79
N PRO A 397 6.27 7.03 -21.30
CA PRO A 397 6.59 8.32 -20.68
C PRO A 397 5.40 9.28 -20.68
N ASP A 398 4.58 9.30 -21.73
CA ASP A 398 3.43 10.20 -21.83
C ASP A 398 2.35 9.88 -20.81
N ALA A 399 2.02 8.60 -20.63
CA ALA A 399 1.09 8.19 -19.58
C ALA A 399 1.69 8.39 -18.19
N CYS A 400 3.00 8.17 -18.02
CA CYS A 400 3.69 8.42 -16.76
C CYS A 400 3.59 9.89 -16.32
N ILE A 401 3.76 10.85 -17.25
CA ILE A 401 3.60 12.29 -16.96
C ILE A 401 2.17 12.58 -16.53
N LYS A 402 1.16 12.08 -17.25
CA LYS A 402 -0.26 12.28 -16.90
C LYS A 402 -0.57 11.72 -15.51
N VAL A 403 -0.14 10.48 -15.22
CA VAL A 403 -0.33 9.86 -13.89
C VAL A 403 0.39 10.65 -12.81
N PHE A 404 1.62 11.12 -13.07
CA PHE A 404 2.38 11.96 -12.15
C PHE A 404 1.65 13.25 -11.80
N GLU A 405 1.14 13.98 -12.79
CA GLU A 405 0.40 15.23 -12.57
C GLU A 405 -0.85 14.99 -11.71
N LEU A 406 -1.63 13.95 -12.05
CA LEU A 406 -2.87 13.65 -11.34
C LEU A 406 -2.62 13.19 -9.90
N LEU A 407 -1.63 12.32 -9.68
CA LEU A 407 -1.24 11.92 -8.33
C LEU A 407 -0.52 13.03 -7.58
N SER A 408 0.00 14.06 -8.25
CA SER A 408 0.52 15.29 -7.61
C SER A 408 -0.58 16.27 -7.19
N GLY A 409 -1.85 15.95 -7.43
CA GLY A 409 -2.99 16.76 -7.01
C GLY A 409 -3.57 17.64 -8.12
N ARG A 410 -3.07 17.53 -9.37
CA ARG A 410 -3.68 18.21 -10.51
C ARG A 410 -5.08 17.65 -10.75
N SER A 411 -6.06 18.53 -10.92
CA SER A 411 -7.44 18.14 -11.19
C SER A 411 -7.59 17.50 -12.57
N GLN A 412 -8.48 16.50 -12.68
CA GLN A 412 -8.87 15.87 -13.96
C GLN A 412 -9.88 16.71 -14.75
N GLY A 413 -9.58 18.01 -14.87
CA GLY A 413 -10.49 19.02 -15.39
C GLY A 413 -11.05 19.90 -14.27
N ALA A 414 -11.19 21.19 -14.54
CA ALA A 414 -11.78 22.12 -13.58
C ALA A 414 -13.19 21.62 -13.22
N MET A 415 -13.55 21.62 -11.93
CA MET A 415 -14.96 21.95 -11.65
C MET A 415 -15.15 23.33 -12.27
N PRO A 416 -16.23 23.61 -13.01
CA PRO A 416 -16.61 24.99 -13.21
C PRO A 416 -16.83 25.53 -11.79
N VAL A 417 -15.80 26.18 -11.24
CA VAL A 417 -15.99 27.14 -10.19
C VAL A 417 -17.05 28.03 -10.80
N LYS A 418 -18.26 28.06 -10.24
CA LYS A 418 -19.22 29.13 -10.55
C LYS A 418 -18.37 30.38 -10.52
N ALA A 419 -18.17 30.99 -11.69
CA ALA A 419 -17.16 32.03 -11.84
C ALA A 419 -17.34 32.99 -10.65
N PRO A 420 -16.30 33.27 -9.85
CA PRO A 420 -16.43 34.33 -8.88
C PRO A 420 -16.98 35.53 -9.64
N GLN A 421 -18.08 36.12 -9.15
CA GLN A 421 -18.68 37.28 -9.78
C GLN A 421 -17.56 38.26 -10.16
N PRO A 422 -17.56 38.78 -11.40
CA PRO A 422 -16.41 39.50 -11.94
C PRO A 422 -16.00 40.61 -10.99
N LYS A 423 -14.86 40.44 -10.33
CA LYS A 423 -14.11 41.59 -9.81
C LYS A 423 -13.45 42.27 -11.00
N GLN A 424 -13.50 43.60 -10.99
CA GLN A 424 -13.11 44.51 -12.07
C GLN A 424 -11.76 44.18 -12.74
N PRO A 425 -11.60 44.53 -14.05
CA PRO A 425 -10.40 44.27 -14.83
C PRO A 425 -9.13 45.04 -14.37
N PRO A 426 -7.94 44.64 -14.88
CA PRO A 426 -6.71 44.45 -14.09
C PRO A 426 -5.62 45.50 -14.32
N MET A 427 -4.56 45.47 -13.50
CA MET A 427 -3.23 45.98 -13.88
C MET A 427 -2.30 44.82 -14.29
N THR A 428 -1.74 44.91 -15.49
CA THR A 428 -0.72 44.05 -16.13
C THR A 428 0.71 44.47 -15.72
N PRO A 429 1.80 43.80 -16.18
CA PRO A 429 2.14 42.37 -16.10
C PRO A 429 3.59 42.15 -15.59
N SER A 430 3.97 40.95 -15.16
CA SER A 430 5.40 40.56 -15.12
C SER A 430 5.65 39.12 -15.51
N ILE A 431 6.59 39.01 -16.45
CA ILE A 431 7.15 37.87 -17.16
C ILE A 431 7.91 36.96 -16.19
N PHE A 432 7.66 35.64 -16.19
CA PHE A 432 8.67 34.66 -15.77
C PHE A 432 8.25 33.23 -16.16
N LEU A 433 8.88 32.64 -17.20
CA LEU A 433 9.18 31.20 -17.33
C LEU A 433 9.77 30.90 -18.72
N LYS A 434 11.10 31.01 -18.85
CA LYS A 434 11.85 30.52 -20.02
C LYS A 434 13.19 29.86 -19.66
N LYS A 435 13.35 29.35 -18.43
CA LYS A 435 14.59 28.70 -17.98
C LYS A 435 14.32 27.51 -17.07
N MET A 436 14.01 26.34 -17.63
CA MET A 436 14.08 25.11 -16.83
C MET A 436 14.37 23.81 -17.61
N PHE A 437 14.96 23.88 -18.82
CA PHE A 437 15.47 22.68 -19.52
C PHE A 437 16.77 22.95 -20.30
N GLN A 438 17.77 23.50 -19.61
CA GLN A 438 19.17 23.34 -20.00
C GLN A 438 20.00 23.16 -18.73
N LYS A 439 20.18 21.90 -18.33
CA LYS A 439 21.44 21.33 -17.85
C LYS A 439 21.29 19.83 -17.68
#